data_AF-A0A5N8X683-F1
#
_entry.id   AF-A0A5N8X683-F1
#
_cell.length_a   1.000
_cell.length_b   1.000
_cell.length_c   1.000
_cell.angle_alpha   90.00
_cell.angle_beta   90.00
_cell.angle_gamma   90.00
#
_symmetry.space_group_name_H-M   'P 1'
#
loop_
_entity.id
_entity.type
_entity.pdbx_description
1 polymer ?
#
loop_
_entity_poly.entity_id
_entity_poly.type
_entity_poly.pdbx_seq_one_letter_code
_entity_poly.pdbx_strand_id
1 'polypeptide(L)'
;AQIRPPHQGRTAIVYTGPNGRLNVLDPDRPHSDLPVHSRITYYEVDLTPQQATRQLLLPGSGRTRTTFVASAELSWHVNDPLAFVRGESSGVAEQLFDHLTREAGRITRRHPLRWAGTAQRAVHQGLGGWPVPGLSVTCAIRLSPGPAPRLEQIARDSVAAPTEPTEHLALVLADTESVLLGFNGTLARIPASRQARMTRALASRLVELRHPDEALSGEQPLRGNPAAGLPDEDPDSLALLRALAHHHLGPELSRALDQIEQQNVSAATPLPFATPLIYALADRGLGVAVVTDHSSSAVAAYLKGRGLTGQTSGGVHGRSGHPALLLPNPDCLLRALKQLNTDPDDAVLIGSSVAELTAASDLGLPFIGYAAGREAERRLREAGCRYTVSSLEPLLKAVRPV
;
A
#
# COMPACT_ATOMS: atom_id res chain seq x y z
N ALA A 1 10.18 22.14 -42.59
CA ALA A 1 8.80 22.50 -42.18
C ALA A 1 8.80 23.98 -41.82
N GLN A 2 7.89 24.77 -42.39
CA GLN A 2 7.77 26.20 -42.03
C GLN A 2 7.25 26.29 -40.59
N ILE A 3 7.99 26.97 -39.72
CA ILE A 3 7.60 27.23 -38.33
C ILE A 3 6.41 28.21 -38.39
N ARG A 4 5.26 27.83 -37.82
CA ARG A 4 4.11 28.74 -37.74
C ARG A 4 4.47 29.93 -36.83
N PRO A 5 4.13 31.17 -37.21
CA PRO A 5 4.42 32.32 -36.37
C PRO A 5 3.66 32.19 -35.03
N PRO A 6 4.29 32.53 -33.89
CA PRO A 6 3.63 32.45 -32.60
C PRO A 6 2.45 33.42 -32.52
N HIS A 7 1.37 33.00 -31.86
CA HIS A 7 0.27 33.90 -31.54
C HIS A 7 0.74 34.88 -30.45
N GLN A 8 0.82 36.17 -30.78
CA GLN A 8 1.32 37.23 -29.88
C GLN A 8 0.70 37.11 -28.48
N GLY A 9 1.56 36.94 -27.48
CA GLY A 9 1.19 36.88 -26.06
C GLY A 9 0.64 35.55 -25.52
N ARG A 10 0.44 34.52 -26.37
CA ARG A 10 -0.06 33.20 -25.91
C ARG A 10 0.97 32.09 -26.03
N THR A 11 1.87 32.19 -27.00
CA THR A 11 2.83 31.14 -27.30
C THR A 11 4.18 31.76 -27.63
N ALA A 12 5.27 31.22 -27.08
CA ALA A 12 6.63 31.55 -27.49
C ALA A 12 7.27 30.35 -28.19
N ILE A 13 8.06 30.62 -29.23
CA ILE A 13 8.83 29.58 -29.92
C ILE A 13 10.29 29.74 -29.54
N VAL A 14 10.84 28.72 -28.88
CA VAL A 14 12.25 28.65 -28.52
C VAL A 14 12.94 27.65 -29.44
N TYR A 15 14.06 28.01 -30.04
CA TYR A 15 14.76 27.12 -30.98
C TYR A 15 16.27 27.13 -30.75
N THR A 16 16.91 26.05 -31.17
CA THR A 16 18.36 25.88 -31.08
C THR A 16 19.03 26.50 -32.30
N GLY A 17 19.82 27.56 -32.09
CA GLY A 17 20.60 28.20 -33.14
C GLY A 17 21.79 27.34 -33.62
N PRO A 18 22.47 27.74 -34.71
CA PRO A 18 23.58 26.99 -35.31
C PRO A 18 24.77 26.75 -34.38
N ASN A 19 24.90 27.59 -33.35
CA ASN A 19 25.92 27.52 -32.30
C ASN A 19 25.49 26.67 -31.08
N GLY A 20 24.35 25.97 -31.16
CA GLY A 20 23.79 25.19 -30.05
C GLY A 20 23.12 26.02 -28.95
N ARG A 21 23.04 27.36 -29.09
CA ARG A 21 22.38 28.22 -28.10
C ARG A 21 20.88 28.35 -28.37
N LEU A 22 20.08 28.33 -27.31
CA LEU A 22 18.65 28.56 -27.37
C LEU A 22 18.32 30.06 -27.52
N ASN A 23 17.48 30.38 -28.49
CA ASN A 23 16.97 31.73 -28.78
C ASN A 23 15.43 31.72 -28.86
N VAL A 24 14.79 32.85 -28.56
CA VAL A 24 13.34 33.04 -28.75
C VAL A 24 13.09 33.65 -30.13
N LEU A 25 12.13 33.11 -30.86
CA LEU A 25 11.71 33.67 -32.14
C LEU A 25 10.93 34.96 -31.92
N ASP A 26 11.41 36.06 -32.49
CA ASP A 26 10.71 37.35 -32.52
C ASP A 26 9.61 37.30 -33.60
N PRO A 27 8.32 37.42 -33.23
CA PRO A 27 7.21 37.41 -34.20
C PRO A 27 7.28 38.56 -35.21
N ASP A 28 7.90 39.69 -34.85
CA ASP A 28 7.97 40.90 -35.69
C ASP A 28 9.23 40.91 -36.57
N ARG A 29 10.16 39.96 -36.35
CA ARG A 29 11.33 39.70 -37.18
C ARG A 29 11.50 38.19 -37.41
N PRO A 30 10.62 37.55 -38.21
CA PRO A 30 10.80 36.16 -38.59
C PRO A 30 12.14 36.03 -39.31
N HIS A 31 12.99 35.12 -38.83
CA HIS A 31 14.37 34.94 -39.30
C HIS A 31 14.54 35.06 -40.82
N SER A 32 15.23 36.12 -41.23
CA SER A 32 15.87 36.29 -42.53
C SER A 32 17.32 35.77 -42.46
N ASP A 33 17.68 34.91 -43.42
CA ASP A 33 19.04 34.51 -43.83
C ASP A 33 19.86 33.50 -42.98
N LEU A 34 19.42 32.23 -42.92
CA LEU A 34 20.31 31.10 -42.58
C LEU A 34 20.18 29.93 -43.59
N PRO A 35 21.29 29.26 -44.01
CA PRO A 35 21.26 28.24 -45.04
C PRO A 35 20.48 26.98 -44.65
N VAL A 36 19.78 26.41 -45.63
CA VAL A 36 18.69 25.40 -45.56
C VAL A 36 19.12 23.98 -45.08
N HIS A 37 20.27 23.82 -44.40
CA HIS A 37 20.82 22.49 -44.11
C HIS A 37 21.04 22.12 -42.64
N SER A 38 20.68 22.95 -41.66
CA SER A 38 20.67 22.54 -40.25
C SER A 38 19.29 22.06 -39.81
N ARG A 39 19.20 20.84 -39.26
CA ARG A 39 18.03 20.41 -38.50
C ARG A 39 17.93 21.28 -37.25
N ILE A 40 16.90 22.10 -37.15
CA ILE A 40 16.64 22.96 -36.00
C ILE A 40 15.58 22.29 -35.13
N THR A 41 15.91 22.02 -33.87
CA THR A 41 14.93 21.66 -32.84
C THR A 41 14.28 22.93 -32.33
N TYR A 42 12.95 22.94 -32.26
CA TYR A 42 12.18 24.05 -31.69
C TYR A 42 11.16 23.50 -30.68
N TYR A 43 10.84 24.34 -29.70
CA TYR A 43 9.89 24.11 -28.63
C TYR A 43 8.80 25.16 -28.72
N GLU A 44 7.56 24.72 -28.66
CA GLU A 44 6.40 25.60 -28.52
C GLU A 44 6.06 25.69 -27.03
N VAL A 45 6.20 26.89 -26.46
CA VAL A 45 6.00 27.16 -25.04
C VAL A 45 4.69 27.91 -24.87
N ASP A 46 3.77 27.32 -24.11
CA ASP A 46 2.50 27.95 -23.74
C ASP A 46 2.74 28.98 -22.62
N LEU A 47 2.38 30.23 -22.88
CA LEU A 47 2.50 31.34 -21.93
C LEU A 47 1.20 31.59 -21.16
N THR A 48 0.14 30.82 -21.43
CA THR A 48 -1.15 31.02 -20.79
C THR A 48 -1.08 30.71 -19.29
N PRO A 49 -1.79 31.48 -18.44
CA PRO A 49 -1.89 31.18 -17.02
C PRO A 49 -2.56 29.83 -16.79
N GLN A 50 -1.88 28.98 -16.04
CA GLN A 50 -2.36 27.71 -15.54
C GLN A 50 -2.68 27.84 -14.05
N GLN A 51 -3.70 27.11 -13.60
CA GLN A 51 -4.11 27.15 -12.20
C GLN A 51 -4.44 25.74 -11.72
N ALA A 52 -4.06 25.45 -10.47
CA ALA A 52 -4.44 24.22 -9.80
C ALA A 52 -4.69 24.47 -8.31
N THR A 53 -5.65 23.72 -7.77
CA THR A 53 -5.99 23.75 -6.34
C THR A 53 -5.81 22.37 -5.74
N ARG A 54 -5.14 22.29 -4.59
CA ARG A 54 -4.96 21.04 -3.83
C ARG A 54 -5.16 21.27 -2.34
N GLN A 55 -5.62 20.23 -1.66
CA GLN A 55 -5.58 20.16 -0.21
C GLN A 55 -4.30 19.46 0.23
N LEU A 56 -3.61 20.05 1.21
CA LEU A 56 -2.36 19.58 1.77
C LEU A 56 -2.53 19.44 3.29
N LEU A 57 -1.82 18.49 3.88
CA LEU A 57 -1.70 18.41 5.33
C LEU A 57 -0.33 18.96 5.72
N LEU A 58 -0.31 19.96 6.60
CA LEU A 58 0.91 20.60 7.06
C LEU A 58 1.12 20.34 8.56
N PRO A 59 2.33 20.00 9.00
CA PRO A 59 2.62 19.76 10.42
C PRO A 59 2.46 21.03 11.27
N GLY A 60 1.87 20.91 12.46
CA GLY A 60 1.83 21.93 13.50
C GLY A 60 2.83 21.67 14.64
N SER A 61 2.99 22.64 15.55
CA SER A 61 3.87 22.48 16.71
C SER A 61 3.19 21.69 17.84
N GLY A 62 3.80 20.58 18.30
CA GLY A 62 3.31 19.81 19.44
C GLY A 62 4.00 18.45 19.56
N ARG A 63 3.91 17.81 20.74
CA ARG A 63 4.35 16.42 20.98
C ARG A 63 3.40 15.39 20.36
N THR A 64 2.15 15.77 20.12
CA THR A 64 1.13 14.99 19.39
C THR A 64 1.10 15.48 17.92
N ARG A 65 0.97 14.54 16.95
CA ARG A 65 0.96 14.80 15.49
C ARG A 65 -0.27 15.63 15.08
N THR A 66 -0.24 16.91 15.43
CA THR A 66 -1.27 17.88 15.09
C THR A 66 -1.00 18.46 13.71
N THR A 67 -2.00 18.49 12.82
CA THR A 67 -1.84 18.98 11.44
C THR A 67 -2.83 20.07 11.07
N PHE A 68 -2.35 21.05 10.32
CA PHE A 68 -3.19 22.00 9.61
C PHE A 68 -3.69 21.34 8.32
N VAL A 69 -4.97 21.50 8.05
CA VAL A 69 -5.51 21.28 6.70
C VAL A 69 -5.30 22.59 5.94
N ALA A 70 -4.53 22.51 4.86
CA ALA A 70 -4.21 23.64 4.01
C ALA A 70 -4.93 23.50 2.66
N SER A 71 -5.74 24.48 2.29
CA SER A 71 -6.24 24.61 0.92
C SER A 71 -5.33 25.58 0.18
N ALA A 72 -4.60 25.07 -0.81
CA ALA A 72 -3.64 25.81 -1.60
C ALA A 72 -4.10 25.92 -3.06
N GLU A 73 -4.09 27.13 -3.58
CA GLU A 73 -4.39 27.47 -4.96
C GLU A 73 -3.15 28.13 -5.56
N LEU A 74 -2.58 27.49 -6.57
CA LEU A 74 -1.41 27.95 -7.29
C LEU A 74 -1.83 28.38 -8.70
N SER A 75 -1.41 29.57 -9.10
CA SER A 75 -1.55 30.07 -10.47
C SER A 75 -0.17 30.40 -11.01
N TRP A 76 0.20 29.87 -12.17
CA TRP A 76 1.51 30.10 -12.77
C TRP A 76 1.44 30.31 -14.28
N HIS A 77 2.37 31.08 -14.81
CA HIS A 77 2.58 31.23 -16.25
C HIS A 77 4.07 31.35 -16.54
N VAL A 78 4.47 31.01 -17.77
CA VAL A 78 5.84 31.17 -18.22
C VAL A 78 6.08 32.64 -18.56
N ASN A 79 7.01 33.29 -17.85
CA ASN A 79 7.42 34.66 -18.12
C ASN A 79 8.77 34.75 -18.85
N ASP A 80 9.64 33.75 -18.69
CA ASP A 80 10.90 33.60 -19.41
C ASP A 80 10.96 32.20 -20.08
N PRO A 81 10.56 32.10 -21.35
CA PRO A 81 10.54 30.85 -22.10
C PRO A 81 11.92 30.22 -22.30
N LEU A 82 13.00 31.01 -22.30
CA LEU A 82 14.35 30.46 -22.46
C LEU A 82 14.78 29.72 -21.20
N ALA A 83 14.55 30.34 -20.05
CA ALA A 83 14.85 29.72 -18.76
C ALA A 83 14.01 28.46 -18.56
N PHE A 84 12.73 28.49 -18.94
CA PHE A 84 11.82 27.36 -18.85
C PHE A 84 12.27 26.15 -19.71
N VAL A 85 12.58 26.38 -20.99
CA VAL A 85 13.04 25.31 -21.90
C VAL A 85 14.40 24.75 -21.48
N ARG A 86 15.32 25.59 -21.00
CA ARG A 86 16.61 25.14 -20.45
C ARG A 86 16.46 24.27 -19.22
N GLY A 87 15.41 24.49 -18.44
CA GLY A 87 15.13 23.73 -17.22
C GLY A 87 14.59 22.33 -17.46
N GLU A 88 14.25 21.97 -18.71
CA GLU A 88 13.69 20.67 -19.12
C GLU A 88 12.63 20.11 -18.15
N SER A 89 11.84 21.01 -17.57
CA SER A 89 11.00 20.69 -16.42
C SER A 89 9.69 20.03 -16.86
N SER A 90 9.53 18.75 -16.54
CA SER A 90 8.26 18.02 -16.70
C SER A 90 7.44 18.09 -15.40
N GLY A 91 6.10 18.05 -15.51
CA GLY A 91 5.24 18.00 -14.33
C GLY A 91 5.27 19.27 -13.46
N VAL A 92 5.23 20.45 -14.07
CA VAL A 92 5.32 21.76 -13.39
C VAL A 92 4.43 21.87 -12.15
N ALA A 93 3.16 21.45 -12.25
CA ALA A 93 2.22 21.52 -11.12
C ALA A 93 2.71 20.72 -9.91
N GLU A 94 3.24 19.51 -10.11
CA GLU A 94 3.73 18.65 -9.03
C GLU A 94 4.94 19.27 -8.34
N GLN A 95 5.91 19.76 -9.11
CA GLN A 95 7.09 20.43 -8.55
C GLN A 95 6.74 21.66 -7.70
N LEU A 96 5.75 22.45 -8.15
CA LEU A 96 5.28 23.61 -7.39
C LEU A 96 4.59 23.21 -6.09
N PHE A 97 3.75 22.18 -6.09
CA PHE A 97 3.09 21.68 -4.88
C PHE A 97 4.04 20.99 -3.91
N ASP A 98 5.06 20.29 -4.40
CA ASP A 98 6.09 19.67 -3.56
C ASP A 98 6.94 20.72 -2.86
N HIS A 99 7.33 21.77 -3.58
CA HIS A 99 8.01 22.94 -3.00
C HIS A 99 7.14 23.63 -1.94
N LEU A 100 5.87 23.88 -2.28
CA LEU A 100 4.91 24.49 -1.36
C LEU A 100 4.76 23.66 -0.08
N THR A 101 4.60 22.34 -0.20
CA THR A 101 4.44 21.43 0.96
C THR A 101 5.67 21.45 1.86
N ARG A 102 6.87 21.46 1.26
CA ARG A 102 8.13 21.48 1.99
C ARG A 102 8.35 22.79 2.75
N GLU A 103 8.20 23.93 2.07
CA GLU A 103 8.45 25.24 2.68
C GLU A 103 7.35 25.64 3.65
N ALA A 104 6.07 25.45 3.29
CA ALA A 104 4.97 25.70 4.19
C ALA A 104 5.06 24.79 5.43
N GLY A 105 5.41 23.50 5.26
CA GLY A 105 5.59 22.56 6.36
C GLY A 105 6.74 22.95 7.32
N ARG A 106 7.83 23.53 6.82
CA ARG A 106 8.92 24.05 7.67
C ARG A 106 8.45 25.20 8.57
N ILE A 107 7.62 26.07 8.02
CA ILE A 107 7.09 27.24 8.72
C ILE A 107 6.02 26.82 9.74
N THR A 108 5.03 26.02 9.33
CA THR A 108 3.90 25.62 10.18
C THR A 108 4.32 24.78 11.39
N ARG A 109 5.44 24.04 11.33
CA ARG A 109 6.02 23.31 12.48
C ARG A 109 6.30 24.18 13.70
N ARG A 110 6.51 25.48 13.50
CA ARG A 110 6.81 26.44 14.59
C ARG A 110 5.56 27.03 15.22
N HIS A 111 4.37 26.67 14.72
CA HIS A 111 3.10 27.27 15.13
C HIS A 111 2.10 26.24 15.66
N PRO A 112 1.49 26.46 16.84
CA PRO A 112 0.41 25.62 17.35
C PRO A 112 -0.87 25.73 16.51
N LEU A 113 -1.69 24.66 16.45
CA LEU A 113 -2.94 24.64 15.66
C LEU A 113 -3.92 25.78 15.97
N ARG A 114 -3.97 26.22 17.24
CA ARG A 114 -4.80 27.35 17.70
C ARG A 114 -4.42 28.69 17.05
N TRP A 115 -3.27 28.78 16.38
CA TRP A 115 -2.76 30.00 15.74
C TRP A 115 -2.71 29.90 14.21
N ALA A 116 -3.70 29.22 13.60
CA ALA A 116 -3.80 29.03 12.15
C ALA A 116 -3.66 30.35 11.34
N GLY A 117 -4.29 31.44 11.77
CA GLY A 117 -4.18 32.75 11.09
C GLY A 117 -2.78 33.38 11.15
N THR A 118 -2.00 33.10 12.20
CA THR A 118 -0.60 33.57 12.30
C THR A 118 0.32 32.68 11.48
N ALA A 119 0.13 31.35 11.52
CA ALA A 119 0.85 30.41 10.67
C ALA A 119 0.61 30.70 9.18
N GLN A 120 -0.64 31.02 8.80
CA GLN A 120 -0.99 31.35 7.41
C GLN A 120 -0.23 32.58 6.92
N ARG A 121 -0.17 33.65 7.73
CA ARG A 121 0.59 34.87 7.40
C ARG A 121 2.09 34.59 7.26
N ALA A 122 2.65 33.78 8.16
CA ALA A 122 4.05 33.39 8.11
C ALA A 122 4.38 32.58 6.85
N VAL A 123 3.49 31.66 6.43
CA VAL A 123 3.63 30.92 5.18
C VAL A 123 3.58 31.87 3.98
N HIS A 124 2.60 32.76 3.91
CA HIS A 124 2.52 33.76 2.83
C HIS A 124 3.78 34.62 2.70
N GLN A 125 4.40 35.00 3.81
CA GLN A 125 5.64 35.81 3.81
C GLN A 125 6.91 35.01 3.51
N GLY A 126 6.92 33.72 3.85
CA GLY A 126 8.08 32.84 3.68
C GLY A 126 8.14 32.09 2.35
N LEU A 127 7.06 32.11 1.57
CA LEU A 127 7.02 31.44 0.26
C LEU A 127 7.74 32.27 -0.81
N GLY A 128 8.78 31.68 -1.40
CA GLY A 128 9.54 32.24 -2.51
C GLY A 128 10.46 31.19 -3.13
N GLY A 129 11.22 31.58 -4.16
CA GLY A 129 12.24 30.73 -4.77
C GLY A 129 11.68 29.44 -5.41
N TRP A 130 10.73 29.59 -6.34
CA TRP A 130 10.08 28.46 -7.00
C TRP A 130 11.08 27.61 -7.81
N PRO A 131 10.93 26.27 -7.83
CA PRO A 131 11.93 25.35 -8.37
C PRO A 131 12.03 25.36 -9.90
N VAL A 132 10.99 25.82 -10.59
CA VAL A 132 10.95 25.83 -12.06
C VAL A 132 11.40 27.20 -12.57
N PRO A 133 12.50 27.27 -13.34
CA PRO A 133 13.03 28.53 -13.85
C PRO A 133 12.10 29.14 -14.90
N GLY A 134 12.00 30.47 -14.92
CA GLY A 134 11.20 31.21 -15.90
C GLY A 134 9.69 31.16 -15.70
N LEU A 135 9.23 30.77 -14.50
CA LEU A 135 7.83 30.88 -14.10
C LEU A 135 7.58 32.07 -13.18
N SER A 136 6.45 32.72 -13.39
CA SER A 136 5.80 33.57 -12.39
C SER A 136 4.70 32.78 -11.72
N VAL A 137 4.79 32.59 -10.39
CA VAL A 137 3.87 31.77 -9.61
C VAL A 137 3.24 32.64 -8.51
N THR A 138 1.92 32.58 -8.41
CA THR A 138 1.13 33.19 -7.34
C THR A 138 0.52 32.07 -6.50
N CYS A 139 0.57 32.21 -5.18
CA CYS A 139 0.06 31.22 -4.24
C CYS A 139 -0.96 31.84 -3.28
N ALA A 140 -2.17 31.30 -3.25
CA ALA A 140 -3.18 31.58 -2.25
C ALA A 140 -3.35 30.36 -1.34
N ILE A 141 -2.98 30.48 -0.06
CA ILE A 141 -3.12 29.39 0.92
C ILE A 141 -4.02 29.81 2.09
N ARG A 142 -4.92 28.89 2.47
CA ARG A 142 -5.77 29.00 3.66
C ARG A 142 -5.50 27.83 4.61
N LEU A 143 -5.24 28.14 5.89
CA LEU A 143 -4.98 27.13 6.93
C LEU A 143 -6.15 27.05 7.90
N SER A 144 -6.58 25.83 8.19
CA SER A 144 -7.52 25.52 9.27
C SER A 144 -6.95 24.42 10.18
N PRO A 145 -7.27 24.44 11.49
CA PRO A 145 -6.95 23.31 12.35
C PRO A 145 -7.69 22.07 11.84
N GLY A 146 -6.95 21.01 11.51
CA GLY A 146 -7.49 19.74 11.02
C GLY A 146 -7.41 18.64 12.07
N PRO A 147 -8.15 17.52 11.89
CA PRO A 147 -7.92 16.31 12.67
C PRO A 147 -6.46 15.83 12.47
N ALA A 148 -5.95 15.04 13.42
CA ALA A 148 -4.64 14.40 13.30
C ALA A 148 -4.55 13.65 11.95
N PRO A 149 -3.40 13.67 11.27
CA PRO A 149 -3.29 13.11 9.94
C PRO A 149 -3.56 11.61 10.02
N ARG A 150 -4.51 11.13 9.22
CA ARG A 150 -4.75 9.68 9.03
C ARG A 150 -3.46 9.02 8.58
N LEU A 151 -3.20 7.81 9.07
CA LEU A 151 -2.03 6.97 8.80
C LEU A 151 -1.65 6.91 7.31
N GLU A 152 -2.64 6.97 6.42
CA GLU A 152 -2.49 7.03 4.96
C GLU A 152 -1.72 8.26 4.44
N GLN A 153 -1.73 9.40 5.13
CA GLN A 153 -1.07 10.62 4.65
C GLN A 153 0.36 10.77 5.18
N ILE A 154 0.63 10.28 6.40
CA ILE A 154 2.01 10.12 6.92
C ILE A 154 2.83 9.26 5.96
N ALA A 155 2.16 8.36 5.24
CA ALA A 155 2.77 7.49 4.24
C ALA A 155 3.32 8.20 3.00
N ARG A 156 2.69 9.30 2.56
CA ARG A 156 3.09 10.03 1.35
C ARG A 156 4.33 10.91 1.57
N ASP A 157 4.46 11.52 2.75
CA ASP A 157 5.60 12.42 3.05
C ASP A 157 6.91 11.68 3.38
N SER A 158 6.85 10.39 3.73
CA SER A 158 8.06 9.58 4.00
C SER A 158 8.81 9.11 2.74
N VAL A 159 8.39 9.51 1.54
CA VAL A 159 9.09 9.15 0.28
C VAL A 159 10.43 9.91 0.11
N ALA A 160 10.75 10.88 0.96
CA ALA A 160 11.91 11.77 0.78
C ALA A 160 13.14 11.51 1.69
N ALA A 161 13.24 10.41 2.43
CA ALA A 161 14.47 10.10 3.18
C ALA A 161 14.77 8.58 3.22
N PRO A 162 16.03 8.16 2.99
CA PRO A 162 16.44 6.78 3.16
C PRO A 162 16.64 6.50 4.66
N THR A 163 15.56 6.18 5.37
CA THR A 163 15.66 5.59 6.71
C THR A 163 15.71 4.08 6.60
N GLU A 164 16.58 3.44 7.39
CA GLU A 164 16.78 1.99 7.41
C GLU A 164 15.43 1.25 7.57
N PRO A 165 15.18 0.14 6.84
CA PRO A 165 13.90 -0.60 6.90
C PRO A 165 13.49 -0.97 8.34
N THR A 166 14.48 -1.26 9.18
CA THR A 166 14.28 -1.63 10.59
C THR A 166 13.70 -0.49 11.43
N GLU A 167 14.09 0.77 11.18
CA GLU A 167 13.57 1.92 11.92
C GLU A 167 12.10 2.19 11.59
N HIS A 168 11.71 2.02 10.31
CA HIS A 168 10.31 2.13 9.90
C HIS A 168 9.44 1.01 10.49
N LEU A 169 9.94 -0.23 10.52
CA LEU A 169 9.23 -1.34 11.15
C LEU A 169 9.11 -1.18 12.67
N ALA A 170 10.17 -0.66 13.32
CA ALA A 170 10.13 -0.33 14.73
C ALA A 170 9.11 0.75 15.05
N LEU A 171 8.95 1.76 14.19
CA LEU A 171 7.90 2.77 14.33
C LEU A 171 6.49 2.16 14.19
N VAL A 172 6.28 1.29 13.21
CA VAL A 172 4.98 0.59 13.05
C VAL A 172 4.67 -0.24 14.30
N LEU A 173 5.64 -0.96 14.86
CA LEU A 173 5.47 -1.79 16.05
C LEU A 173 5.52 -1.01 17.37
N ALA A 174 5.93 0.26 17.37
CA ALA A 174 6.00 1.10 18.58
C ALA A 174 4.63 1.58 19.02
N ASP A 175 3.79 1.92 18.05
CA ASP A 175 2.46 2.48 18.28
C ASP A 175 1.35 1.41 18.28
N THR A 176 1.68 0.12 18.15
CA THR A 176 0.68 -0.98 18.14
C THR A 176 0.45 -1.57 19.52
N GLU A 177 -0.82 -1.87 19.83
CA GLU A 177 -1.23 -2.64 21.01
C GLU A 177 -1.36 -4.15 20.70
N SER A 178 -1.61 -4.51 19.44
CA SER A 178 -1.81 -5.90 19.03
C SER A 178 -1.21 -6.26 17.67
N VAL A 179 -0.86 -7.54 17.52
CA VAL A 179 -0.30 -8.11 16.30
C VAL A 179 -1.12 -9.33 15.88
N LEU A 180 -1.66 -9.26 14.67
CA LEU A 180 -2.25 -10.40 13.97
C LEU A 180 -1.16 -11.08 13.13
N LEU A 181 -1.08 -12.40 13.21
CA LEU A 181 -0.09 -13.21 12.50
C LEU A 181 -0.80 -14.16 11.55
N GLY A 182 -0.51 -14.06 10.25
CA GLY A 182 -0.91 -15.05 9.26
C GLY A 182 -0.30 -16.42 9.59
N PHE A 183 -1.02 -17.51 9.33
CA PHE A 183 -0.50 -18.84 9.63
C PHE A 183 0.38 -19.41 8.50
N ASN A 184 -0.25 -19.86 7.40
CA ASN A 184 0.46 -20.53 6.31
C ASN A 184 1.21 -19.51 5.46
N GLY A 185 2.53 -19.69 5.34
CA GLY A 185 3.42 -18.77 4.64
C GLY A 185 4.08 -17.73 5.54
N THR A 186 3.59 -17.51 6.77
CA THR A 186 4.16 -16.55 7.74
C THR A 186 4.68 -17.22 9.02
N LEU A 187 3.86 -17.99 9.73
CA LEU A 187 4.30 -18.73 10.92
C LEU A 187 4.82 -20.12 10.59
N ALA A 188 4.14 -20.81 9.67
CA ALA A 188 4.52 -22.14 9.25
C ALA A 188 4.26 -22.32 7.76
N ARG A 189 4.90 -23.31 7.14
CA ARG A 189 4.64 -23.73 5.77
C ARG A 189 4.10 -25.14 5.78
N ILE A 190 2.89 -25.32 5.27
CA ILE A 190 2.34 -26.66 5.04
C ILE A 190 3.06 -27.24 3.81
N PRO A 191 3.69 -28.43 3.90
CA PRO A 191 4.37 -29.03 2.76
C PRO A 191 3.43 -29.23 1.55
N ALA A 192 3.92 -29.02 0.33
CA ALA A 192 3.12 -29.20 -0.89
C ALA A 192 2.47 -30.59 -0.99
N SER A 193 3.18 -31.64 -0.53
CA SER A 193 2.64 -33.01 -0.47
C SER A 193 1.44 -33.15 0.47
N ARG A 194 1.38 -32.36 1.55
CA ARG A 194 0.24 -32.27 2.46
C ARG A 194 -0.88 -31.46 1.85
N GLN A 195 -0.58 -30.32 1.23
CA GLN A 195 -1.57 -29.53 0.48
C GLN A 195 -2.29 -30.37 -0.58
N ALA A 196 -1.54 -31.04 -1.45
CA ALA A 196 -2.09 -31.92 -2.47
C ALA A 196 -2.93 -33.07 -1.90
N ARG A 197 -2.57 -33.59 -0.72
CA ARG A 197 -3.36 -34.62 -0.02
C ARG A 197 -4.68 -34.05 0.48
N MET A 198 -4.68 -32.85 1.05
CA MET A 198 -5.89 -32.19 1.53
C MET A 198 -6.85 -31.88 0.38
N THR A 199 -6.33 -31.34 -0.73
CA THR A 199 -7.10 -31.09 -1.95
C THR A 199 -7.74 -32.36 -2.48
N ARG A 200 -6.96 -33.45 -2.62
CA ARG A 200 -7.49 -34.74 -3.10
C ARG A 200 -8.57 -35.30 -2.16
N ALA A 201 -8.35 -35.25 -0.85
CA ALA A 201 -9.33 -35.71 0.12
C ALA A 201 -10.63 -34.89 0.06
N LEU A 202 -10.53 -33.56 -0.08
CA LEU A 202 -11.69 -32.69 -0.20
C LEU A 202 -12.45 -32.92 -1.52
N ALA A 203 -11.73 -33.11 -2.63
CA ALA A 203 -12.33 -33.45 -3.91
C ALA A 203 -13.06 -34.80 -3.87
N SER A 204 -12.47 -35.81 -3.22
CA SER A 204 -13.15 -37.09 -2.96
C SER A 204 -14.43 -36.91 -2.15
N ARG A 205 -14.40 -36.08 -1.09
CA ARG A 205 -15.60 -35.77 -0.30
C ARG A 205 -16.69 -35.05 -1.10
N LEU A 206 -16.31 -34.12 -1.99
CA LEU A 206 -17.26 -33.50 -2.90
C LEU A 206 -17.95 -34.53 -3.79
N VAL A 207 -17.19 -35.49 -4.34
CA VAL A 207 -17.77 -36.57 -5.17
C VAL A 207 -18.73 -37.46 -4.36
N GLU A 208 -18.38 -37.82 -3.14
CA GLU A 208 -19.21 -38.65 -2.26
C GLU A 208 -20.52 -37.96 -1.84
N LEU A 209 -20.49 -36.64 -1.67
CA LEU A 209 -21.65 -35.85 -1.22
C LEU A 209 -22.59 -35.43 -2.37
N ARG A 210 -22.18 -35.61 -3.62
CA ARG A 210 -23.05 -35.31 -4.77
C ARG A 210 -24.23 -36.28 -4.83
N HIS A 211 -25.38 -35.77 -5.22
CA HIS A 211 -26.53 -36.62 -5.49
C HIS A 211 -26.21 -37.59 -6.64
N PRO A 212 -26.67 -38.86 -6.57
CA PRO A 212 -26.46 -39.84 -7.63
C PRO A 212 -26.95 -39.32 -8.98
N ASP A 213 -28.08 -38.63 -9.00
CA ASP A 213 -28.69 -38.09 -10.21
C ASP A 213 -27.86 -36.93 -10.80
N GLU A 214 -27.25 -36.09 -9.97
CA GLU A 214 -26.32 -35.04 -10.41
C GLU A 214 -25.03 -35.66 -10.98
N ALA A 215 -24.51 -36.71 -10.35
CA ALA A 215 -23.36 -37.45 -10.85
C ALA A 215 -23.63 -38.16 -12.20
N LEU A 216 -24.85 -38.65 -12.40
CA LEU A 216 -25.30 -39.32 -13.62
C LEU A 216 -25.70 -38.34 -14.75
N SER A 217 -26.17 -37.13 -14.40
CA SER A 217 -26.57 -36.09 -15.36
C SER A 217 -25.40 -35.48 -16.13
N GLY A 218 -24.15 -35.68 -15.66
CA GLY A 218 -22.96 -35.06 -16.24
C GLY A 218 -22.83 -33.57 -15.93
N GLU A 219 -23.68 -33.00 -15.06
CA GLU A 219 -23.51 -31.62 -14.60
C GLU A 219 -22.14 -31.45 -13.92
N GLN A 220 -21.35 -30.50 -14.42
CA GLN A 220 -20.08 -30.17 -13.79
C GLN A 220 -20.36 -29.53 -12.41
N PRO A 221 -19.68 -29.99 -11.35
CA PRO A 221 -19.92 -29.51 -9.98
C PRO A 221 -19.52 -28.03 -9.80
N LEU A 222 -18.77 -27.49 -10.74
CA LEU A 222 -18.33 -26.10 -10.77
C LEU A 222 -19.01 -25.43 -11.97
N ARG A 223 -20.03 -24.60 -11.73
CA ARG A 223 -20.52 -23.66 -12.74
C ARG A 223 -19.54 -22.49 -12.81
N GLY A 224 -18.67 -22.52 -13.81
CA GLY A 224 -17.67 -21.49 -14.05
C GLY A 224 -16.25 -22.03 -13.97
N ASN A 225 -15.39 -21.55 -14.87
CA ASN A 225 -13.99 -21.93 -14.93
C ASN A 225 -13.30 -21.46 -13.62
N PRO A 226 -12.83 -22.36 -12.73
CA PRO A 226 -12.11 -21.96 -11.52
C PRO A 226 -10.79 -21.23 -11.84
N ALA A 227 -10.34 -21.28 -13.10
CA ALA A 227 -9.14 -20.62 -13.60
C ALA A 227 -9.34 -19.13 -14.00
N ALA A 228 -10.56 -18.58 -13.87
CA ALA A 228 -10.77 -17.14 -14.12
C ALA A 228 -10.35 -16.31 -12.89
N GLY A 229 -9.04 -16.22 -12.62
CA GLY A 229 -8.48 -15.21 -11.71
C GLY A 229 -7.41 -15.66 -10.71
N LEU A 230 -7.03 -16.93 -10.67
CA LEU A 230 -5.93 -17.38 -9.82
C LEU A 230 -4.69 -17.67 -10.67
N PRO A 231 -3.55 -16.99 -10.43
CA PRO A 231 -2.32 -17.30 -11.11
C PRO A 231 -1.86 -18.70 -10.68
N ASP A 232 -1.78 -19.59 -11.68
CA ASP A 232 -0.94 -20.79 -11.79
C ASP A 232 -0.28 -21.28 -10.48
N GLU A 233 -1.05 -21.88 -9.58
CA GLU A 233 -0.54 -22.68 -8.46
C GLU A 233 -1.38 -23.97 -8.36
N ASP A 234 -0.72 -25.07 -7.95
CA ASP A 234 -1.29 -26.40 -7.72
C ASP A 234 -2.69 -26.32 -7.07
N PRO A 235 -3.61 -27.26 -7.37
CA PRO A 235 -4.98 -27.18 -6.91
C PRO A 235 -5.03 -27.09 -5.37
N ASP A 236 -5.45 -25.92 -4.87
CA ASP A 236 -5.54 -25.59 -3.45
C ASP A 236 -6.94 -25.96 -2.91
N SER A 237 -6.98 -26.68 -1.79
CA SER A 237 -8.21 -27.02 -1.08
C SER A 237 -9.06 -25.79 -0.72
N LEU A 238 -8.44 -24.66 -0.40
CA LEU A 238 -9.16 -23.42 -0.11
C LEU A 238 -9.73 -22.79 -1.37
N ALA A 239 -9.03 -22.85 -2.50
CA ALA A 239 -9.56 -22.42 -3.79
C ALA A 239 -10.79 -23.25 -4.21
N LEU A 240 -10.74 -24.58 -4.03
CA LEU A 240 -11.90 -25.45 -4.26
C LEU A 240 -13.08 -25.06 -3.36
N LEU A 241 -12.82 -24.80 -2.08
CA LEU A 241 -13.86 -24.41 -1.14
C LEU A 241 -14.45 -23.02 -1.47
N ARG A 242 -13.63 -22.05 -1.89
CA ARG A 242 -14.08 -20.74 -2.37
C ARG A 242 -14.98 -20.85 -3.60
N ALA A 243 -14.64 -21.71 -4.55
CA ALA A 243 -15.46 -21.92 -5.74
C ALA A 243 -16.87 -22.45 -5.43
N LEU A 244 -17.05 -23.07 -4.26
CA LEU A 244 -18.32 -23.62 -3.78
C LEU A 244 -18.97 -22.74 -2.70
N ALA A 245 -18.58 -21.47 -2.60
CA ALA A 245 -19.02 -20.61 -1.50
C ALA A 245 -20.52 -20.37 -1.42
N HIS A 246 -21.22 -20.44 -2.56
CA HIS A 246 -22.68 -20.32 -2.64
C HIS A 246 -23.37 -21.65 -2.97
N HIS A 247 -22.61 -22.76 -2.97
CA HIS A 247 -23.15 -24.09 -3.21
C HIS A 247 -23.75 -24.66 -1.91
N HIS A 248 -24.83 -25.44 -2.03
CA HIS A 248 -25.49 -26.05 -0.86
C HIS A 248 -24.55 -26.97 -0.06
N LEU A 249 -23.57 -27.59 -0.72
CA LEU A 249 -22.53 -28.42 -0.09
C LEU A 249 -21.41 -27.61 0.59
N GLY A 250 -21.33 -26.29 0.41
CA GLY A 250 -20.24 -25.45 0.93
C GLY A 250 -19.99 -25.62 2.44
N PRO A 251 -21.03 -25.51 3.31
CA PRO A 251 -20.87 -25.70 4.76
C PRO A 251 -20.43 -27.12 5.14
N GLU A 252 -20.86 -28.14 4.39
CA GLU A 252 -20.47 -29.53 4.66
C GLU A 252 -19.03 -29.81 4.25
N LEU A 253 -18.60 -29.30 3.10
CA LEU A 253 -17.22 -29.38 2.64
C LEU A 253 -16.27 -28.59 3.53
N SER A 254 -16.72 -27.45 4.08
CA SER A 254 -15.95 -26.72 5.10
C SER A 254 -15.70 -27.58 6.34
N ARG A 255 -16.73 -28.27 6.85
CA ARG A 255 -16.60 -29.20 7.99
C ARG A 255 -15.71 -30.40 7.65
N ALA A 256 -15.80 -30.93 6.44
CA ALA A 256 -14.93 -32.01 5.98
C ALA A 256 -13.48 -31.56 5.89
N LEU A 257 -13.22 -30.35 5.37
CA LEU A 257 -11.88 -29.77 5.30
C LEU A 257 -11.29 -29.55 6.68
N ASP A 258 -12.08 -29.16 7.68
CA ASP A 258 -11.60 -29.05 9.06
C ASP A 258 -11.03 -30.39 9.57
N GLN A 259 -11.73 -31.50 9.34
CA GLN A 259 -11.27 -32.84 9.73
C GLN A 259 -10.01 -33.26 8.98
N ILE A 260 -9.93 -32.92 7.69
CA ILE A 260 -8.76 -33.20 6.85
C ILE A 260 -7.54 -32.41 7.35
N GLU A 261 -7.73 -31.12 7.66
CA GLU A 261 -6.67 -30.24 8.15
C GLU A 261 -6.14 -30.67 9.51
N GLN A 262 -7.00 -31.16 10.41
CA GLN A 262 -6.58 -31.73 11.71
C GLN A 262 -5.50 -32.82 11.58
N GLN A 263 -5.52 -33.59 10.49
CA GLN A 263 -4.57 -34.67 10.24
C GLN A 263 -3.30 -34.23 9.52
N ASN A 264 -3.28 -33.02 8.94
CA ASN A 264 -2.23 -32.61 7.99
C ASN A 264 -1.49 -31.33 8.42
N VAL A 265 -2.15 -30.41 9.13
CA VAL A 265 -1.55 -29.14 9.57
C VAL A 265 -0.45 -29.35 10.63
N SER A 266 -0.54 -30.41 11.44
CA SER A 266 0.50 -30.76 12.42
C SER A 266 1.87 -31.01 11.80
N ALA A 267 1.93 -31.36 10.51
CA ALA A 267 3.17 -31.57 9.75
C ALA A 267 3.78 -30.27 9.19
N ALA A 268 3.19 -29.11 9.47
CA ALA A 268 3.72 -27.83 8.98
C ALA A 268 5.11 -27.54 9.54
N THR A 269 6.00 -27.04 8.67
CA THR A 269 7.36 -26.65 9.05
C THR A 269 7.35 -25.20 9.53
N PRO A 270 7.82 -24.90 10.76
CA PRO A 270 7.86 -23.53 11.27
C PRO A 270 8.80 -22.68 10.43
N LEU A 271 8.45 -21.41 10.22
CA LEU A 271 9.34 -20.47 9.56
C LEU A 271 10.45 -20.00 10.52
N PRO A 272 11.66 -19.71 10.01
CA PRO A 272 12.72 -19.12 10.81
C PRO A 272 12.24 -17.85 11.54
N PHE A 273 12.65 -17.71 12.80
CA PHE A 273 12.31 -16.60 13.69
C PHE A 273 10.82 -16.44 14.07
N ALA A 274 9.89 -17.25 13.54
CA ALA A 274 8.47 -17.17 13.88
C ALA A 274 8.21 -17.41 15.37
N THR A 275 8.73 -18.50 15.93
CA THR A 275 8.60 -18.80 17.37
C THR A 275 9.24 -17.71 18.24
N PRO A 276 10.52 -17.32 18.05
CA PRO A 276 11.11 -16.21 18.80
C PRO A 276 10.35 -14.89 18.70
N LEU A 277 9.78 -14.57 17.52
CA LEU A 277 8.99 -13.36 17.33
C LEU A 277 7.71 -13.38 18.18
N ILE A 278 6.96 -14.49 18.18
CA ILE A 278 5.76 -14.64 19.01
C ILE A 278 6.10 -14.44 20.49
N TYR A 279 7.18 -15.06 20.98
CA TYR A 279 7.63 -14.86 22.35
C TYR A 279 8.00 -13.40 22.61
N ALA A 280 8.77 -12.76 21.74
CA ALA A 280 9.17 -11.37 21.91
C ALA A 280 7.96 -10.41 21.94
N LEU A 281 6.95 -10.65 21.09
CA LEU A 281 5.72 -9.87 21.07
C LEU A 281 4.96 -10.02 22.39
N ALA A 282 4.80 -11.26 22.87
CA ALA A 282 4.13 -11.55 24.13
C ALA A 282 4.90 -10.98 25.34
N ASP A 283 6.23 -11.09 25.37
CA ASP A 283 7.09 -10.55 26.44
C ASP A 283 7.01 -9.02 26.51
N ARG A 284 6.77 -8.35 25.37
CA ARG A 284 6.52 -6.91 25.28
C ARG A 284 5.11 -6.51 25.75
N GLY A 285 4.24 -7.49 26.02
CA GLY A 285 2.86 -7.26 26.43
C GLY A 285 1.88 -6.98 25.29
N LEU A 286 2.28 -7.23 24.03
CA LEU A 286 1.40 -7.06 22.88
C LEU A 286 0.36 -8.18 22.82
N GLY A 287 -0.87 -7.84 22.44
CA GLY A 287 -1.91 -8.81 22.14
C GLY A 287 -1.56 -9.60 20.87
N VAL A 288 -1.43 -10.92 20.93
CA VAL A 288 -1.06 -11.74 19.76
C VAL A 288 -2.18 -12.69 19.38
N ALA A 289 -2.66 -12.61 18.14
CA ALA A 289 -3.60 -13.58 17.59
C ALA A 289 -3.12 -14.13 16.25
N VAL A 290 -3.55 -15.34 15.92
CA VAL A 290 -3.25 -15.99 14.64
C VAL A 290 -4.50 -15.99 13.77
N VAL A 291 -4.37 -15.55 12.52
CA VAL A 291 -5.46 -15.47 11.54
C VAL A 291 -5.17 -16.37 10.34
N THR A 292 -6.19 -17.06 9.83
CA THR A 292 -6.02 -18.03 8.74
C THR A 292 -7.35 -18.48 8.12
N ASP A 293 -7.29 -18.99 6.89
CA ASP A 293 -8.39 -19.71 6.25
C ASP A 293 -8.40 -21.23 6.59
N HIS A 294 -7.41 -21.71 7.34
CA HIS A 294 -7.40 -23.07 7.86
C HIS A 294 -8.28 -23.20 9.12
N SER A 295 -8.58 -24.43 9.52
CA SER A 295 -9.34 -24.73 10.72
C SER A 295 -8.65 -24.18 11.97
N SER A 296 -9.38 -23.38 12.77
CA SER A 296 -8.89 -22.84 14.04
C SER A 296 -8.37 -23.93 14.97
N SER A 297 -9.07 -25.06 15.00
CA SER A 297 -8.71 -26.17 15.89
C SER A 297 -7.45 -26.90 15.44
N ALA A 298 -7.20 -27.01 14.12
CA ALA A 298 -5.99 -27.64 13.58
C ALA A 298 -4.76 -26.75 13.84
N VAL A 299 -4.89 -25.44 13.64
CA VAL A 299 -3.82 -24.48 13.91
C VAL A 299 -3.58 -24.32 15.42
N ALA A 300 -4.62 -24.32 16.26
CA ALA A 300 -4.46 -24.34 17.71
C ALA A 300 -3.70 -25.58 18.19
N ALA A 301 -3.98 -26.77 17.62
CA ALA A 301 -3.23 -27.99 17.92
C ALA A 301 -1.75 -27.88 17.51
N TYR A 302 -1.47 -27.29 16.34
CA TYR A 302 -0.10 -27.00 15.90
C TYR A 302 0.64 -26.08 16.90
N LEU A 303 0.02 -24.96 17.29
CA LEU A 303 0.62 -24.01 18.23
C LEU A 303 0.84 -24.63 19.61
N LYS A 304 -0.10 -25.46 20.07
CA LYS A 304 0.04 -26.23 21.33
C LYS A 304 1.25 -27.16 21.28
N GLY A 305 1.44 -27.89 20.19
CA GLY A 305 2.62 -28.75 20.00
C GLY A 305 3.95 -28.00 19.96
N ARG A 306 3.92 -26.68 19.74
CA ARG A 306 5.07 -25.77 19.76
C ARG A 306 5.22 -25.01 21.08
N GLY A 307 4.32 -25.21 22.05
CA GLY A 307 4.32 -24.47 23.31
C GLY A 307 4.00 -22.98 23.14
N LEU A 308 3.17 -22.61 22.15
CA LEU A 308 2.83 -21.22 21.82
C LEU A 308 1.45 -20.78 22.28
N THR A 309 0.69 -21.66 22.93
CA THR A 309 -0.68 -21.36 23.40
C THR A 309 -0.71 -20.22 24.40
N GLY A 310 0.29 -20.10 25.29
CA GLY A 310 0.34 -19.01 26.27
C GLY A 310 0.75 -17.66 25.68
N GLN A 311 1.41 -17.66 24.52
CA GLN A 311 1.96 -16.47 23.87
C GLN A 311 1.02 -15.91 22.78
N THR A 312 -0.13 -16.56 22.57
CA THR A 312 -1.15 -16.14 21.61
C THR A 312 -2.42 -15.76 22.37
N SER A 313 -2.35 -14.67 23.12
CA SER A 313 -3.41 -14.19 24.03
C SER A 313 -4.75 -13.94 23.34
N GLY A 314 -4.72 -13.54 22.07
CA GLY A 314 -5.92 -13.36 21.24
C GLY A 314 -6.41 -14.64 20.56
N GLY A 315 -5.72 -15.77 20.73
CA GLY A 315 -6.13 -17.07 20.20
C GLY A 315 -5.96 -17.23 18.69
N VAL A 316 -6.64 -18.24 18.13
CA VAL A 316 -6.59 -18.61 16.71
C VAL A 316 -7.95 -18.37 16.07
N HIS A 317 -7.95 -17.58 14.99
CA HIS A 317 -9.12 -17.20 14.22
C HIS A 317 -8.99 -17.76 12.80
N GLY A 318 -9.36 -19.03 12.69
CA GLY A 318 -9.44 -19.77 11.44
C GLY A 318 -10.75 -19.57 10.68
N ARG A 319 -10.95 -20.36 9.63
CA ARG A 319 -12.17 -20.42 8.82
C ARG A 319 -13.43 -20.62 9.67
N SER A 320 -14.49 -19.86 9.36
CA SER A 320 -15.82 -20.05 9.93
C SER A 320 -16.61 -21.09 9.12
N GLY A 321 -17.82 -21.47 9.57
CA GLY A 321 -18.67 -22.41 8.84
C GLY A 321 -19.19 -21.94 7.47
N HIS A 322 -18.87 -20.70 7.06
CA HIS A 322 -19.34 -20.09 5.82
C HIS A 322 -18.16 -19.85 4.87
N PRO A 323 -18.02 -20.63 3.79
CA PRO A 323 -16.91 -20.46 2.84
C PRO A 323 -16.84 -19.08 2.15
N ALA A 324 -17.96 -18.36 2.08
CA ALA A 324 -18.00 -16.99 1.56
C ALA A 324 -17.23 -15.97 2.43
N LEU A 325 -16.87 -16.36 3.67
CA LEU A 325 -16.12 -15.54 4.63
C LEU A 325 -14.62 -15.87 4.69
N LEU A 326 -14.12 -16.65 3.73
CA LEU A 326 -12.69 -16.84 3.56
C LEU A 326 -12.01 -15.55 3.10
N LEU A 327 -10.72 -15.38 3.42
CA LEU A 327 -9.91 -14.29 2.86
C LEU A 327 -10.08 -14.28 1.32
N PRO A 328 -10.26 -13.10 0.69
CA PRO A 328 -10.02 -11.75 1.21
C PRO A 328 -11.15 -11.12 2.06
N ASN A 329 -12.21 -11.86 2.40
CA ASN A 329 -13.20 -11.34 3.35
C ASN A 329 -12.56 -11.10 4.73
N PRO A 330 -12.79 -9.95 5.39
CA PRO A 330 -12.13 -9.58 6.65
C PRO A 330 -12.65 -10.28 7.91
N ASP A 331 -13.62 -11.21 7.83
CA ASP A 331 -14.25 -11.86 8.98
C ASP A 331 -13.26 -12.42 10.02
N CYS A 332 -12.21 -13.13 9.59
CA CYS A 332 -11.25 -13.71 10.52
C CYS A 332 -10.40 -12.65 11.23
N LEU A 333 -10.09 -11.54 10.56
CA LEU A 333 -9.38 -10.40 11.15
C LEU A 333 -10.27 -9.68 12.16
N LEU A 334 -11.54 -9.44 11.80
CA LEU A 334 -12.53 -8.81 12.69
C LEU A 334 -12.75 -9.61 13.97
N ARG A 335 -12.85 -10.94 13.88
CA ARG A 335 -12.96 -11.81 15.05
C ARG A 335 -11.72 -11.74 15.94
N ALA A 336 -10.54 -11.65 15.34
CA ALA A 336 -9.30 -11.52 16.08
C ALA A 336 -9.18 -10.18 16.81
N LEU A 337 -9.45 -9.07 16.13
CA LEU A 337 -9.48 -7.72 16.72
C LEU A 337 -10.51 -7.62 17.84
N LYS A 338 -11.71 -8.19 17.64
CA LYS A 338 -12.75 -8.24 18.67
C LYS A 338 -12.32 -9.04 19.91
N GLN A 339 -11.64 -10.16 19.72
CA GLN A 339 -11.14 -10.98 20.83
C GLN A 339 -10.03 -10.28 21.62
N LEU A 340 -9.22 -9.47 20.93
CA LEU A 340 -8.17 -8.66 21.53
C LEU A 340 -8.69 -7.33 22.12
N ASN A 341 -9.91 -6.93 21.75
CA ASN A 341 -10.49 -5.61 22.07
C ASN A 341 -9.61 -4.45 21.58
N THR A 342 -9.11 -4.58 20.34
CA THR A 342 -8.20 -3.61 19.71
C THR A 342 -8.84 -3.03 18.46
N ASP A 343 -8.68 -1.72 18.27
CA ASP A 343 -9.09 -1.04 17.03
C ASP A 343 -8.12 -1.42 15.88
N PRO A 344 -8.58 -1.52 14.61
CA PRO A 344 -7.68 -1.72 13.47
C PRO A 344 -6.48 -0.75 13.43
N ASP A 345 -6.66 0.50 13.88
CA ASP A 345 -5.59 1.52 13.88
C ASP A 345 -4.48 1.21 14.91
N ASP A 346 -4.80 0.47 15.97
CA ASP A 346 -3.88 0.09 17.06
C ASP A 346 -3.30 -1.33 16.87
N ALA A 347 -3.52 -1.94 15.69
CA ALA A 347 -3.08 -3.28 15.37
C ALA A 347 -2.27 -3.34 14.07
N VAL A 348 -1.54 -4.43 13.87
CA VAL A 348 -0.85 -4.71 12.60
C VAL A 348 -1.00 -6.18 12.21
N LEU A 349 -1.24 -6.44 10.93
CA LEU A 349 -1.20 -7.78 10.35
C LEU A 349 0.17 -8.04 9.72
N ILE A 350 0.83 -9.10 10.17
CA ILE A 350 1.98 -9.68 9.48
C ILE A 350 1.46 -10.90 8.71
N GLY A 351 1.43 -10.81 7.38
CA GLY A 351 0.88 -11.84 6.50
C GLY A 351 1.76 -12.07 5.27
N SER A 352 1.41 -13.05 4.45
CA SER A 352 2.23 -13.47 3.29
C SER A 352 1.47 -13.55 1.98
N SER A 353 0.16 -13.33 2.00
CA SER A 353 -0.70 -13.45 0.83
C SER A 353 -1.38 -12.13 0.48
N VAL A 354 -1.73 -11.99 -0.81
CA VAL A 354 -2.54 -10.87 -1.31
C VAL A 354 -3.95 -10.89 -0.71
N ALA A 355 -4.49 -12.07 -0.38
CA ALA A 355 -5.81 -12.19 0.25
C ALA A 355 -5.81 -11.58 1.67
N GLU A 356 -4.75 -11.81 2.46
CA GLU A 356 -4.55 -11.17 3.77
C GLU A 356 -4.39 -9.65 3.64
N LEU A 357 -3.58 -9.19 2.68
CA LEU A 357 -3.38 -7.76 2.41
C LEU A 357 -4.71 -7.08 2.03
N THR A 358 -5.51 -7.72 1.18
CA THR A 358 -6.80 -7.18 0.73
C THR A 358 -7.75 -7.06 1.92
N ALA A 359 -7.87 -8.12 2.73
CA ALA A 359 -8.68 -8.11 3.94
C ALA A 359 -8.25 -7.03 4.95
N ALA A 360 -6.93 -6.85 5.13
CA ALA A 360 -6.40 -5.81 6.02
C ALA A 360 -6.70 -4.41 5.48
N SER A 361 -6.54 -4.21 4.17
CA SER A 361 -6.82 -2.93 3.51
C SER A 361 -8.29 -2.52 3.63
N ASP A 362 -9.22 -3.48 3.51
CA ASP A 362 -10.66 -3.24 3.68
C ASP A 362 -11.02 -2.77 5.11
N LEU A 363 -10.17 -3.09 6.09
CA LEU A 363 -10.32 -2.67 7.49
C LEU A 363 -9.49 -1.43 7.87
N GLY A 364 -8.66 -0.92 6.96
CA GLY A 364 -7.65 0.09 7.30
C GLY A 364 -6.52 -0.44 8.20
N LEU A 365 -6.43 -1.75 8.40
CA LEU A 365 -5.45 -2.40 9.27
C LEU A 365 -4.05 -2.36 8.63
N PRO A 366 -3.03 -1.77 9.31
CA PRO A 366 -1.65 -1.81 8.85
C PRO A 366 -1.17 -3.23 8.50
N PHE A 367 -0.47 -3.36 7.37
CA PHE A 367 0.01 -4.65 6.87
C PHE A 367 1.52 -4.66 6.63
N ILE A 368 2.19 -5.73 7.10
CA ILE A 368 3.58 -6.04 6.81
C ILE A 368 3.62 -7.39 6.07
N GLY A 369 4.08 -7.35 4.82
CA GLY A 369 4.18 -8.53 3.96
C GLY A 369 5.45 -9.34 4.23
N TYR A 370 5.32 -10.58 4.67
CA TYR A 370 6.40 -11.57 4.62
C TYR A 370 6.50 -12.18 3.22
N ALA A 371 7.69 -12.09 2.62
CA ALA A 371 7.96 -12.57 1.28
C ALA A 371 9.31 -13.32 1.20
N ALA A 372 9.28 -14.64 1.25
CA ALA A 372 10.50 -15.47 1.24
C ALA A 372 11.35 -15.37 -0.06
N GLY A 373 10.85 -14.72 -1.12
CA GLY A 373 11.57 -14.56 -2.37
C GLY A 373 11.00 -13.45 -3.25
N ARG A 374 11.75 -13.09 -4.30
CA ARG A 374 11.45 -11.95 -5.19
C ARG A 374 10.05 -12.02 -5.80
N GLU A 375 9.58 -13.20 -6.14
CA GLU A 375 8.26 -13.37 -6.75
C GLU A 375 7.12 -13.10 -5.76
N ALA A 376 7.23 -13.63 -4.53
CA ALA A 376 6.26 -13.34 -3.48
C ALA A 376 6.27 -11.84 -3.11
N GLU A 377 7.46 -11.23 -3.09
CA GLU A 377 7.62 -9.80 -2.85
C GLU A 377 6.96 -8.98 -3.95
N ARG A 378 7.24 -9.31 -5.22
CA ARG A 378 6.64 -8.67 -6.39
C ARG A 378 5.12 -8.71 -6.32
N ARG A 379 4.53 -9.90 -6.10
CA ARG A 379 3.06 -10.06 -5.97
C ARG A 379 2.47 -9.17 -4.89
N LEU A 380 3.08 -9.12 -3.71
CA LEU A 380 2.60 -8.27 -2.62
C LEU A 380 2.74 -6.78 -2.96
N ARG A 381 3.86 -6.37 -3.56
CA ARG A 381 4.14 -4.98 -3.95
C ARG A 381 3.16 -4.50 -5.03
N GLU A 382 2.93 -5.31 -6.06
CA GLU A 382 1.96 -5.03 -7.12
C GLU A 382 0.53 -4.91 -6.58
N ALA A 383 0.19 -5.67 -5.53
CA ALA A 383 -1.09 -5.56 -4.82
C ALA A 383 -1.18 -4.37 -3.84
N GLY A 384 -0.15 -3.51 -3.76
CA GLY A 384 -0.16 -2.31 -2.91
C GLY A 384 0.50 -2.46 -1.54
N CYS A 385 1.17 -3.58 -1.25
CA CYS A 385 1.87 -3.78 0.01
C CYS A 385 3.04 -2.79 0.17
N ARG A 386 2.97 -1.97 1.21
CA ARG A 386 3.95 -0.92 1.46
C ARG A 386 5.24 -1.40 2.12
N TYR A 387 5.17 -2.44 2.95
CA TYR A 387 6.32 -2.97 3.67
C TYR A 387 6.45 -4.46 3.44
N THR A 388 7.57 -4.88 2.87
CA THR A 388 7.90 -6.30 2.69
C THR A 388 9.16 -6.64 3.47
N VAL A 389 9.17 -7.82 4.08
CA VAL A 389 10.34 -8.41 4.73
C VAL A 389 10.59 -9.80 4.18
N SER A 390 11.85 -10.14 3.90
CA SER A 390 12.23 -11.46 3.40
C SER A 390 12.51 -12.49 4.51
N SER A 391 12.62 -11.99 5.75
CA SER A 391 12.82 -12.75 6.98
C SER A 391 12.01 -12.09 8.09
N LEU A 392 11.62 -12.86 9.11
CA LEU A 392 10.99 -12.31 10.32
C LEU A 392 12.03 -11.71 11.30
N GLU A 393 13.32 -11.87 11.03
CA GLU A 393 14.41 -11.35 11.87
C GLU A 393 14.36 -9.82 12.09
N PRO A 394 14.11 -8.96 11.08
CA PRO A 394 14.03 -7.51 11.29
C PRO A 394 12.88 -7.13 12.24
N LEU A 395 11.75 -7.85 12.17
CA LEU A 395 10.63 -7.65 13.08
C LEU A 395 10.99 -8.07 14.50
N LEU A 396 11.67 -9.22 14.66
CA LEU A 396 12.16 -9.66 15.97
C LEU A 396 13.11 -8.64 16.60
N LYS A 397 14.04 -8.07 15.82
CA LYS A 397 14.95 -7.00 16.27
C LYS A 397 14.19 -5.73 16.66
N ALA A 398 13.20 -5.33 15.88
CA ALA A 398 12.36 -4.17 16.16
C ALA A 398 11.53 -4.34 17.46
N VAL A 399 11.12 -5.57 17.78
CA VAL A 399 10.39 -5.85 19.04
C VAL A 399 11.31 -5.86 20.25
N ARG A 400 12.58 -6.25 20.09
CA ARG A 400 13.62 -6.28 21.14
C ARG A 400 14.66 -5.17 20.92
N PRO A 401 14.32 -3.88 21.10
CA PRO A 401 15.34 -2.84 21.09
C PRO A 401 16.33 -3.11 22.23
N VAL A 402 17.62 -3.17 21.87
CA VAL A 402 18.75 -3.43 22.77
C VAL A 402 18.86 -2.39 23.87
#